data_AF-A0A6C0I6Y9-F1
#
_entry.id   AF-A0A6C0I6Y9-F1
#
_cell.length_a   1.000
_cell.length_b   1.000
_cell.length_c   1.000
_cell.angle_alpha   90.00
_cell.angle_beta   90.00
_cell.angle_gamma   90.00
#
_symmetry.space_group_name_H-M   'P 1'
#
loop_
_entity.id
_entity.type
_entity.pdbx_description
1 polymer ?
#
loop_
_entity_poly.entity_id
_entity_poly.type
_entity_poly.pdbx_seq_one_letter_code
_entity_poly.pdbx_strand_id
1 'polypeptide(L)'
;MFAIERSKSTSLMPKLIGKSILFASMQFAIGSVEMSSKFSVKNFSKDQDTLQNAADALSDYLIIGLLWTLGTCLIFYANYKWNGVIINTLINLSIMYWIYWSYVKSFDSACTKYGLQPPIMFKPYIS
;
A
#
# COMPACT_ATOMS: atom_id res chain seq x y z
N MET A 1 -25.64 -2.61 45.21
CA MET A 1 -25.71 -3.04 43.80
C MET A 1 -25.59 -1.84 42.86
N PHE A 2 -24.47 -1.07 42.91
CA PHE A 2 -24.23 0.10 42.04
C PHE A 2 -22.75 0.34 41.70
N ALA A 3 -21.83 -0.51 42.16
CA ALA A 3 -20.39 -0.30 42.01
C ALA A 3 -19.77 -0.99 40.78
N ILE A 4 -20.52 -1.84 40.07
CA ILE A 4 -19.96 -2.70 39.00
C ILE A 4 -20.09 -2.06 37.60
N GLU A 5 -20.96 -1.07 37.41
CA GLU A 5 -21.19 -0.47 36.08
C GLU A 5 -20.25 0.69 35.71
N ARG A 6 -19.63 1.39 36.68
CA ARG A 6 -18.72 2.53 36.37
C ARG A 6 -17.37 2.12 35.77
N SER A 7 -16.96 0.85 35.89
CA SER A 7 -15.66 0.36 35.40
C SER A 7 -15.58 0.18 33.88
N LYS A 8 -16.72 -0.04 33.19
CA LYS A 8 -16.71 -0.27 31.73
C LYS A 8 -16.51 1.01 30.91
N SER A 9 -16.98 2.16 31.41
CA SER A 9 -16.99 3.43 30.69
C SER A 9 -15.62 4.12 30.60
N THR A 10 -14.81 4.09 31.67
CA THR A 10 -13.48 4.73 31.72
C THR A 10 -12.46 4.10 30.77
N SER A 11 -12.64 2.83 30.37
CA SER A 11 -11.75 2.16 29.40
C SER A 11 -12.03 2.52 27.94
N LEU A 12 -13.18 3.13 27.64
CA LEU A 12 -13.62 3.37 26.26
C LEU A 12 -12.82 4.49 25.59
N MET A 13 -12.57 5.58 26.32
CA MET A 13 -11.91 6.77 25.76
C MET A 13 -10.43 6.52 25.40
N PRO A 14 -9.61 5.87 26.24
CA PRO A 14 -8.24 5.49 25.84
C PRO A 14 -8.21 4.52 24.65
N LYS A 15 -9.16 3.57 24.57
CA LYS A 15 -9.27 2.63 23.43
C LYS A 15 -9.63 3.35 22.14
N LEU A 16 -10.55 4.31 22.19
CA LEU A 16 -10.93 5.13 21.04
C LEU A 16 -9.76 5.99 20.57
N ILE A 17 -9.09 6.70 21.48
CA ILE A 17 -7.90 7.50 21.16
C ILE A 17 -6.81 6.62 20.54
N GLY A 18 -6.52 5.46 21.14
CA GLY A 18 -5.52 4.52 20.61
C GLY A 18 -5.85 4.02 19.20
N LYS A 19 -7.12 3.68 18.92
CA LYS A 19 -7.56 3.29 17.57
C LYS A 19 -7.46 4.45 16.58
N SER A 20 -7.84 5.66 16.98
CA SER A 20 -7.73 6.85 16.12
C SER A 20 -6.27 7.15 15.77
N ILE A 21 -5.36 7.06 16.74
CA ILE A 21 -3.92 7.21 16.51
C ILE A 21 -3.43 6.13 15.53
N LEU A 22 -3.80 4.87 15.74
CA LEU A 22 -3.41 3.78 14.85
C LEU A 22 -3.84 4.04 13.40
N PHE A 23 -5.11 4.43 13.18
CA PHE A 23 -5.61 4.72 11.84
C PHE A 23 -4.95 5.97 11.22
N ALA A 24 -4.71 7.02 12.01
CA ALA A 24 -3.97 8.19 11.55
C ALA A 24 -2.52 7.84 11.18
N SER A 25 -1.85 6.98 11.96
CA SER A 25 -0.51 6.49 11.67
C SER A 25 -0.47 5.63 10.40
N MET A 26 -1.46 4.78 10.17
CA MET A 26 -1.58 4.02 8.92
C MET A 26 -1.75 4.96 7.71
N GLN A 27 -2.62 5.96 7.81
CA GLN A 27 -2.79 6.97 6.76
C GLN A 27 -1.49 7.74 6.51
N PHE A 28 -0.79 8.16 7.55
CA PHE A 28 0.50 8.84 7.44
C PHE A 28 1.55 7.96 6.76
N ALA A 29 1.66 6.69 7.16
CA ALA A 29 2.62 5.76 6.57
C ALA A 29 2.35 5.55 5.07
N ILE A 30 1.10 5.28 4.69
CA ILE A 30 0.71 5.07 3.29
C ILE A 30 0.94 6.35 2.48
N GLY A 31 0.46 7.48 2.98
CA GLY A 31 0.60 8.77 2.30
C GLY A 31 2.06 9.22 2.14
N SER A 32 2.89 9.00 3.17
CA SER A 32 4.31 9.32 3.14
C SER A 32 5.07 8.48 2.10
N VAL A 33 4.80 7.18 2.04
CA VAL A 33 5.39 6.30 1.01
C VAL A 33 4.92 6.73 -0.37
N GLU A 34 3.62 6.93 -0.58
CA GLU A 34 3.12 7.34 -1.90
C GLU A 34 3.71 8.69 -2.36
N MET A 35 3.76 9.68 -1.48
CA MET A 35 4.32 11.00 -1.78
C MET A 35 5.81 10.93 -2.10
N SER A 36 6.60 10.28 -1.24
CA SER A 36 8.06 10.18 -1.40
C SER A 36 8.45 9.39 -2.64
N SER A 37 7.75 8.28 -2.92
CA SER A 37 7.93 7.48 -4.12
C SER A 37 7.66 8.25 -5.41
N LYS A 38 6.52 8.95 -5.49
CA LYS A 38 6.17 9.73 -6.68
C LYS A 38 7.10 10.92 -6.88
N PHE A 39 7.48 11.57 -5.78
CA PHE A 39 8.49 12.62 -5.81
C PHE A 39 9.82 12.09 -6.37
N SER A 40 10.22 10.89 -5.94
CA SER A 40 11.47 10.28 -6.38
C SER A 40 11.47 10.02 -7.89
N VAL A 41 10.45 9.32 -8.39
CA VAL A 41 10.32 9.02 -9.82
C VAL A 41 10.32 10.29 -10.69
N LYS A 42 9.58 11.32 -10.27
CA LYS A 42 9.44 12.56 -11.06
C LYS A 42 10.69 13.44 -11.11
N ASN A 43 11.62 13.28 -10.17
CA ASN A 43 12.76 14.18 -10.03
C ASN A 43 14.12 13.49 -10.22
N PHE A 44 14.21 12.19 -9.97
CA PHE A 44 15.47 11.44 -10.03
C PHE A 44 15.57 10.48 -11.22
N SER A 45 14.46 10.08 -11.86
CA SER A 45 14.49 9.26 -13.07
C SER A 45 14.82 10.10 -14.32
N LYS A 46 16.06 10.58 -14.41
CA LYS A 46 16.55 11.43 -15.52
C LYS A 46 17.06 10.65 -16.74
N ASP A 47 17.27 9.35 -16.56
CA ASP A 47 17.77 8.40 -17.55
C ASP A 47 16.90 7.15 -17.57
N GLN A 48 16.98 6.39 -18.67
CA GLN A 48 16.13 5.23 -18.91
C GLN A 48 16.36 4.10 -17.89
N ASP A 49 17.61 3.90 -17.46
CA ASP A 49 17.95 2.84 -16.51
C ASP A 49 17.34 3.13 -15.13
N THR A 50 17.42 4.38 -14.66
CA THR A 50 16.81 4.79 -13.39
C THR A 50 15.28 4.70 -13.44
N LEU A 51 14.67 5.01 -14.59
CA LEU A 51 13.22 4.86 -14.78
C LEU A 51 12.79 3.39 -14.80
N GLN A 52 13.56 2.52 -15.44
CA GLN A 52 13.30 1.08 -15.49
C GLN A 52 13.50 0.44 -14.11
N ASN A 53 14.57 0.78 -13.38
CA ASN A 53 14.80 0.31 -12.01
C ASN A 53 13.62 0.66 -11.08
N ALA A 54 13.01 1.83 -11.26
CA ALA A 54 11.82 2.21 -10.49
C ALA A 54 10.57 1.37 -10.86
N ALA A 55 10.43 0.97 -12.12
CA ALA A 55 9.37 0.06 -12.56
C ALA A 55 9.59 -1.38 -12.11
N ASP A 56 10.83 -1.84 -12.07
CA ASP A 56 11.21 -3.15 -11.54
C ASP A 56 10.93 -3.22 -10.03
N ALA A 57 11.30 -2.18 -9.28
CA ALA A 57 10.98 -2.08 -7.85
C ALA A 57 9.46 -2.07 -7.58
N LEU A 58 8.66 -1.41 -8.44
CA LEU A 58 7.20 -1.47 -8.35
C LEU A 58 6.67 -2.89 -8.64
N SER A 59 7.27 -3.58 -9.61
CA SER A 59 6.89 -4.96 -9.95
C SER A 59 7.18 -5.92 -8.78
N ASP A 60 8.36 -5.81 -8.17
CA ASP A 60 8.74 -6.57 -6.97
C ASP A 60 7.80 -6.30 -5.79
N TYR A 61 7.43 -5.03 -5.57
CA TYR A 61 6.43 -4.66 -4.57
C TYR A 61 5.09 -5.34 -4.83
N LEU A 62 4.61 -5.38 -6.08
CA LEU A 62 3.35 -6.04 -6.40
C LEU A 62 3.40 -7.55 -6.14
N ILE A 63 4.53 -8.21 -6.42
CA ILE A 63 4.71 -9.64 -6.12
C ILE A 63 4.67 -9.88 -4.61
N ILE A 64 5.43 -9.10 -3.84
CA ILE A 64 5.46 -9.19 -2.36
C ILE A 64 4.07 -8.87 -1.79
N GLY A 65 3.37 -7.87 -2.33
CA GLY A 65 2.02 -7.50 -1.94
C GLY A 65 1.01 -8.62 -2.18
N LEU A 66 1.11 -9.36 -3.29
CA LEU A 66 0.27 -10.52 -3.56
C LEU A 66 0.54 -11.64 -2.54
N LEU A 67 1.81 -11.94 -2.26
CA LEU A 67 2.18 -12.93 -1.23
C LEU A 67 1.63 -12.56 0.14
N TRP A 68 1.73 -11.27 0.51
CA TRP A 68 1.18 -10.77 1.76
C TRP A 68 -0.35 -10.81 1.79
N THR A 69 -1.00 -10.55 0.66
CA THR A 69 -2.46 -10.69 0.51
C THR A 69 -2.89 -12.12 0.80
N LEU A 70 -2.16 -13.13 0.31
CA LEU A 70 -2.44 -14.53 0.63
C LEU A 70 -2.27 -14.83 2.12
N GLY A 71 -1.19 -14.34 2.74
CA GLY A 71 -0.95 -14.48 4.18
C GLY A 71 -2.07 -13.88 5.02
N THR A 72 -2.52 -12.67 4.68
CA THR A 72 -3.63 -12.00 5.38
C THR A 72 -4.97 -12.70 5.12
N CYS A 73 -5.18 -13.29 3.96
CA CYS A 73 -6.37 -14.12 3.70
C CYS A 73 -6.46 -15.30 4.67
N LEU A 74 -5.36 -15.97 5.01
CA LEU A 74 -5.36 -17.06 6.00
C LEU A 74 -5.77 -16.57 7.40
N ILE A 75 -5.25 -15.41 7.82
CA ILE A 75 -5.60 -14.79 9.11
C ILE A 75 -7.08 -14.41 9.15
N PHE A 76 -7.58 -13.79 8.08
CA PHE A 76 -8.99 -13.39 7.99
C PHE A 76 -9.93 -14.59 7.88
N TYR A 77 -9.52 -15.67 7.21
CA TYR A 77 -10.26 -16.92 7.20
C TYR A 77 -10.40 -17.52 8.59
N ALA A 78 -9.31 -17.52 9.37
CA ALA A 78 -9.32 -18.04 10.74
C ALA A 78 -10.28 -17.26 11.66
N ASN A 79 -10.35 -15.93 11.52
CA ASN A 79 -11.14 -15.05 12.40
C ASN A 79 -12.58 -14.82 11.93
N TYR A 80 -12.80 -14.72 10.62
CA TYR A 80 -14.05 -14.22 10.03
C TYR A 80 -14.58 -15.10 8.88
N LYS A 81 -13.98 -16.29 8.67
CA LYS A 81 -14.33 -17.24 7.60
C LYS A 81 -14.25 -16.57 6.21
N TRP A 82 -15.02 -17.07 5.24
CA TRP A 82 -15.00 -16.62 3.86
C TRP A 82 -15.36 -15.14 3.66
N ASN A 83 -16.25 -14.59 4.50
CA ASN A 83 -16.59 -13.17 4.44
C ASN A 83 -15.37 -12.27 4.69
N GLY A 84 -14.53 -12.64 5.66
CA GLY A 84 -13.28 -11.94 5.93
C GLY A 84 -12.30 -12.03 4.77
N VAL A 85 -12.19 -13.20 4.14
CA VAL A 85 -11.30 -13.41 2.99
C VAL A 85 -11.70 -12.50 1.84
N ILE A 86 -12.99 -12.49 1.45
CA ILE A 86 -13.48 -11.69 0.32
C ILE A 86 -13.18 -10.21 0.54
N ILE A 87 -13.53 -9.68 1.72
CA ILE A 87 -13.29 -8.25 2.03
C ILE A 87 -11.79 -7.95 2.04
N ASN A 88 -10.97 -8.79 2.67
CA ASN A 88 -9.53 -8.61 2.72
C ASN A 88 -8.90 -8.62 1.31
N THR A 89 -9.27 -9.58 0.47
CA THR A 89 -8.78 -9.65 -0.91
C THR A 89 -9.16 -8.41 -1.70
N LEU A 90 -10.42 -7.97 -1.63
CA LEU A 90 -10.88 -6.78 -2.36
C LEU A 90 -10.12 -5.51 -1.92
N ILE A 91 -9.92 -5.32 -0.62
CA ILE A 91 -9.20 -4.14 -0.11
C ILE A 91 -7.72 -4.17 -0.49
N ASN A 92 -7.04 -5.31 -0.34
CA ASN A 92 -5.62 -5.42 -0.73
C ASN A 92 -5.43 -5.17 -2.23
N LEU A 93 -6.24 -5.81 -3.08
CA LEU A 93 -6.16 -5.60 -4.53
C LEU A 93 -6.49 -4.16 -4.93
N SER A 94 -7.44 -3.52 -4.25
CA SER A 94 -7.77 -2.11 -4.50
C SER A 94 -6.61 -1.17 -4.18
N ILE A 95 -5.93 -1.38 -3.04
CA ILE A 95 -4.76 -0.59 -2.66
C ILE A 95 -3.60 -0.84 -3.62
N MET A 96 -3.33 -2.10 -3.98
CA MET A 96 -2.28 -2.44 -4.94
C MET A 96 -2.54 -1.82 -6.32
N TYR A 97 -3.79 -1.89 -6.79
CA TYR A 97 -4.20 -1.25 -8.04
C TYR A 97 -4.03 0.27 -7.99
N TRP A 98 -4.41 0.91 -6.89
CA TRP A 98 -4.21 2.34 -6.68
C TRP A 98 -2.73 2.72 -6.78
N ILE A 99 -1.86 2.01 -6.07
CA ILE A 99 -0.41 2.25 -6.09
C ILE A 99 0.14 2.10 -7.50
N TYR A 100 -0.19 1.00 -8.19
CA TYR A 100 0.22 0.76 -9.56
C TYR A 100 -0.16 1.92 -10.48
N TRP A 101 -1.44 2.31 -10.49
CA TRP A 101 -1.94 3.39 -11.33
C TRP A 101 -1.30 4.74 -10.99
N SER A 102 -1.10 5.02 -9.71
CA SER A 102 -0.47 6.25 -9.22
C SER A 102 0.99 6.37 -9.68
N TYR A 103 1.70 5.25 -9.77
CA TYR A 103 3.06 5.16 -10.30
C TYR A 103 3.12 5.29 -11.82
N VAL A 104 2.22 4.62 -12.57
CA VAL A 104 2.15 4.75 -14.03
C VAL A 104 2.03 6.22 -14.45
N LYS A 105 1.19 7.00 -13.75
CA LYS A 105 1.11 8.46 -13.96
C LYS A 105 2.41 9.21 -13.66
N SER A 106 3.18 8.72 -12.71
CA SER A 106 4.46 9.34 -12.34
C SER A 106 5.56 8.99 -13.35
N PHE A 107 5.55 7.77 -13.90
CA PHE A 107 6.40 7.39 -15.02
C PHE A 107 6.09 8.21 -16.27
N ASP A 108 4.81 8.37 -16.63
CA ASP A 108 4.39 9.18 -17.78
C ASP A 108 4.84 10.65 -17.64
N SER A 109 4.72 11.21 -16.43
CA SER A 109 5.22 12.55 -16.11
C SER A 109 6.75 12.66 -16.24
N ALA A 110 7.50 11.62 -15.86
CA ALA A 110 8.96 11.60 -16.00
C ALA A 110 9.38 11.45 -17.47
N CYS A 111 8.69 10.57 -18.22
CA CYS A 111 8.90 10.37 -19.67
C CYS A 111 8.71 11.67 -20.43
N THR A 112 7.61 12.38 -20.18
CA THR A 112 7.32 13.66 -20.83
C THR A 112 8.35 14.74 -20.46
N LYS A 113 8.82 14.76 -19.21
CA LYS A 113 9.77 15.76 -18.72
C LYS A 113 11.19 15.57 -19.24
N TYR A 114 11.64 14.32 -19.37
CA TYR A 114 13.02 13.98 -19.72
C TYR A 114 13.17 13.37 -21.12
N GLY A 115 12.08 13.24 -21.89
CA GLY A 115 12.09 12.64 -23.23
C GLY A 115 12.39 11.14 -23.22
N LEU A 116 12.04 10.45 -22.13
CA LEU A 116 12.29 9.01 -21.94
C LEU A 116 11.17 8.15 -22.51
N GLN A 117 11.45 6.86 -22.71
CA GLN A 117 10.44 5.89 -23.11
C GLN A 117 9.73 5.32 -21.88
N PRO A 118 8.43 4.99 -21.97
CA PRO A 118 7.70 4.33 -20.89
C PRO A 118 8.40 3.05 -20.45
N PRO A 119 8.59 2.83 -19.13
CA PRO A 119 9.25 1.64 -18.65
C PRO A 119 8.36 0.41 -18.86
N ILE A 120 9.00 -0.75 -19.01
CA ILE A 120 8.29 -2.02 -19.18
C ILE A 120 8.03 -2.60 -17.79
N MET A 121 6.76 -2.74 -17.43
CA MET A 121 6.36 -3.42 -16.19
C MET A 121 6.47 -4.93 -16.35
N PHE A 122 6.88 -5.64 -15.29
CA PHE A 122 7.04 -7.10 -15.29
C PHE A 122 7.95 -7.62 -16.40
N LYS A 123 9.16 -7.05 -16.49
CA LYS A 123 10.16 -7.60 -17.39
C LYS A 123 10.46 -9.05 -16.98
N PRO A 124 10.37 -10.04 -17.88
CA PRO A 124 10.77 -11.40 -17.54
C PRO A 124 12.24 -11.37 -17.12
N TYR A 125 12.57 -12.03 -16.01
CA TYR A 125 13.96 -12.29 -15.61
C TYR A 125 14.61 -13.17 -16.67
N ILE A 126 15.13 -12.55 -17.73
CA ILE A 126 15.99 -13.20 -18.71
C ILE A 126 17.41 -12.85 -18.27
N SER A 127 18.06 -13.84 -17.65
CA SER A 127 19.49 -13.83 -17.32
C SER A 127 20.35 -13.77 -18.56
#